data_AF-A0A1W9YSI7-F1
#
_entry.id   AF-A0A1W9YSI7-F1
#
_cell.length_a   1.000
_cell.length_b   1.000
_cell.length_c   1.000
_cell.angle_alpha   90.00
_cell.angle_beta   90.00
_cell.angle_gamma   90.00
#
_symmetry.space_group_name_H-M   'P 1'
#
loop_
_entity.id
_entity.type
_entity.pdbx_description
1 polymer ?
#
loop_
_entity_poly.entity_id
_entity_poly.type
_entity_poly.pdbx_seq_one_letter_code
_entity_poly.pdbx_strand_id
1 'polypeptide(L)'
;MTENLSAADAALRERITELSVHIPCGGLRGPVFRRLWQSCRHEDSPSVWEGADVSREHDLCIVCFRGTAGGTSRWSWRACEHCRTVNNAYGRPFALGRHSLMNGIGVRHGNQREIQRLVDFAGGDWRLRGWRDHEYPLMAARFDPEADIPLRDWQQAWPPSAEASQEVFARLIGEL
;
A
#
# COMPACT_ATOMS: atom_id res chain seq x y z
N MET A 1 26.43 1.15 -9.92
CA MET A 1 26.79 0.80 -8.53
C MET A 1 26.29 -0.60 -8.27
N THR A 2 27.17 -1.55 -7.96
CA THR A 2 26.77 -2.86 -7.44
C THR A 2 26.25 -2.65 -6.03
N GLU A 3 24.95 -2.89 -5.80
CA GLU A 3 24.37 -2.88 -4.45
C GLU A 3 25.08 -3.96 -3.60
N ASN A 4 25.61 -3.59 -2.43
CA ASN A 4 26.09 -4.55 -1.45
C ASN A 4 24.89 -5.18 -0.76
N LEU A 5 24.34 -6.24 -1.35
CA LEU A 5 23.21 -6.98 -0.79
C LEU A 5 23.67 -7.97 0.28
N SER A 6 22.83 -8.22 1.29
CA SER A 6 23.00 -9.37 2.16
C SER A 6 22.85 -10.67 1.34
N ALA A 7 23.42 -11.78 1.82
CA ALA A 7 23.26 -13.06 1.13
C ALA A 7 21.78 -13.49 1.01
N ALA A 8 20.97 -13.14 2.02
CA ALA A 8 19.53 -13.41 2.02
C ALA A 8 18.81 -12.57 0.95
N ASP A 9 19.10 -11.27 0.86
CA ASP A 9 18.51 -10.38 -0.15
C ASP A 9 18.97 -10.74 -1.57
N ALA A 10 20.22 -11.16 -1.75
CA ALA A 10 20.71 -11.64 -3.04
C ALA A 10 19.93 -12.88 -3.50
N ALA A 11 19.81 -13.89 -2.65
CA ALA A 11 19.06 -15.12 -2.95
C ALA A 11 17.57 -14.84 -3.18
N LEU A 12 16.98 -13.90 -2.43
CA LEU A 12 15.60 -13.43 -2.63
C LEU A 12 15.42 -12.83 -4.03
N ARG A 13 16.34 -11.95 -4.44
CA ARG A 13 16.28 -11.26 -5.72
C ARG A 13 16.53 -12.16 -6.92
N GLU A 14 17.28 -13.23 -6.74
CA GLU A 14 17.42 -14.30 -7.74
C GLU A 14 16.13 -15.13 -7.87
N ARG A 15 15.42 -15.38 -6.77
CA ARG A 15 14.21 -16.21 -6.73
C ARG A 15 12.97 -15.52 -7.29
N ILE A 16 12.76 -14.24 -6.98
CA ILE A 16 11.54 -13.51 -7.38
C ILE A 16 11.78 -12.85 -8.74
N THR A 17 11.12 -13.37 -9.77
CA THR A 17 11.25 -12.89 -11.16
C THR A 17 10.18 -11.87 -11.58
N GLU A 18 9.17 -11.65 -10.75
CA GLU A 18 8.08 -10.70 -10.99
C GLU A 18 7.56 -10.10 -9.69
N LEU A 19 6.88 -8.94 -9.79
CA LEU A 19 6.34 -8.26 -8.64
C LEU A 19 5.37 -9.16 -7.85
N SER A 20 5.66 -9.36 -6.57
CA SER A 20 5.00 -10.33 -5.72
C SER A 20 4.55 -9.70 -4.40
N VAL A 21 3.43 -10.18 -3.86
CA VAL A 21 2.97 -9.89 -2.50
C VAL A 21 3.80 -10.71 -1.54
N HIS A 22 4.54 -10.04 -0.66
CA HIS A 22 5.24 -10.69 0.44
C HIS A 22 4.26 -10.97 1.58
N ILE A 23 3.86 -12.23 1.74
CA ILE A 23 2.75 -12.64 2.62
C ILE A 23 2.90 -12.16 4.08
N PRO A 24 4.09 -12.26 4.73
CA PRO A 24 4.29 -11.77 6.10
C PRO A 24 3.97 -10.29 6.34
N CYS A 25 4.09 -9.42 5.33
CA CYS A 25 3.87 -7.98 5.52
C CYS A 25 2.84 -7.35 4.60
N GLY A 26 2.38 -8.01 3.54
CA GLY A 26 1.50 -7.42 2.53
C GLY A 26 2.14 -6.31 1.69
N GLY A 27 3.47 -6.17 1.80
CA GLY A 27 4.24 -5.30 0.90
C GLY A 27 4.44 -5.98 -0.44
N LEU A 28 4.47 -5.19 -1.51
CA LEU A 28 4.89 -5.68 -2.81
C LEU A 28 6.42 -5.60 -2.91
N ARG A 29 7.07 -6.69 -3.29
CA ARG A 29 8.51 -6.74 -3.59
C ARG A 29 8.79 -7.49 -4.88
N GLY A 30 9.91 -7.19 -5.53
CA GLY A 30 10.27 -7.80 -6.80
C GLY A 30 10.71 -6.78 -7.85
N PRO A 31 11.04 -7.25 -9.06
CA PRO A 31 11.43 -6.37 -10.14
C PRO A 31 10.24 -5.53 -10.62
N VAL A 32 10.50 -4.26 -10.92
CA VAL A 32 9.57 -3.33 -11.57
C VAL A 32 10.21 -2.77 -12.84
N PHE A 33 9.56 -1.79 -13.48
CA PHE A 33 10.02 -1.17 -14.72
C PHE A 33 11.49 -0.69 -14.66
N ARG A 34 12.18 -0.67 -15.82
CA ARG A 34 13.58 -0.21 -15.98
C ARG A 34 14.63 -0.93 -15.12
N ARG A 35 14.44 -2.22 -14.82
CA ARG A 35 15.35 -3.04 -13.98
C ARG A 35 15.49 -2.54 -12.54
N LEU A 36 14.55 -1.73 -12.05
CA LEU A 36 14.52 -1.35 -10.65
C LEU A 36 13.97 -2.50 -9.82
N TRP A 37 14.48 -2.63 -8.60
CA TRP A 37 13.96 -3.56 -7.60
C TRP A 37 13.13 -2.79 -6.58
N GLN A 38 11.91 -3.24 -6.34
CA GLN A 38 11.06 -2.72 -5.27
C GLN A 38 11.22 -3.58 -4.02
N SER A 39 11.59 -2.96 -2.91
CA SER A 39 11.77 -3.65 -1.63
C SER A 39 10.55 -3.56 -0.72
N CYS A 40 10.39 -4.59 0.11
CA CYS A 40 9.51 -4.53 1.29
C CYS A 40 10.30 -4.22 2.56
N ARG A 41 9.60 -4.09 3.70
CA ARG A 41 10.20 -3.77 5.01
C ARG A 41 11.03 -4.92 5.64
N HIS A 42 11.00 -6.11 5.05
CA HIS A 42 11.68 -7.30 5.58
C HIS A 42 12.99 -7.61 4.82
N GLU A 43 13.41 -6.74 3.89
CA GLU A 43 14.74 -6.83 3.27
C GLU A 43 15.74 -6.02 4.10
N ASP A 44 16.95 -6.54 4.25
CA ASP A 44 18.02 -5.91 5.03
C ASP A 44 18.58 -4.68 4.30
N SER A 45 18.60 -4.76 2.97
CA SER A 45 19.19 -3.80 2.04
C SER A 45 18.12 -3.32 1.04
N PRO A 46 17.14 -2.51 1.48
CA PRO A 46 16.08 -2.05 0.60
C PRO A 46 16.64 -1.16 -0.51
N SER A 47 16.17 -1.36 -1.74
CA SER A 47 16.63 -0.57 -2.89
C SER A 47 16.20 0.89 -2.79
N VAL A 48 17.12 1.78 -3.20
CA VAL A 48 16.91 3.23 -3.25
C VAL A 48 16.93 3.68 -4.71
N TRP A 49 15.90 4.40 -5.15
CA TRP A 49 15.78 4.85 -6.52
C TRP A 49 16.14 6.33 -6.63
N GLU A 50 17.24 6.61 -7.34
CA GLU A 50 17.70 7.98 -7.55
C GLU A 50 16.62 8.81 -8.27
N GLY A 51 16.33 10.00 -7.74
CA GLY A 51 15.33 10.91 -8.29
C GLY A 51 13.86 10.58 -7.97
N ALA A 52 13.58 9.50 -7.22
CA ALA A 52 12.23 9.20 -6.73
C ALA A 52 12.00 9.79 -5.32
N ASP A 53 10.79 10.30 -5.04
CA ASP A 53 10.42 10.66 -3.66
C ASP A 53 10.30 9.40 -2.78
N VAL A 54 9.87 8.29 -3.39
CA VAL A 54 9.68 6.99 -2.76
C VAL A 54 10.17 5.90 -3.72
N SER A 55 11.05 5.03 -3.25
CA SER A 55 11.58 3.87 -3.99
C SER A 55 10.57 2.71 -4.10
N ARG A 56 9.34 3.05 -4.54
CA ARG A 56 8.22 2.13 -4.67
C ARG A 56 7.27 2.63 -5.75
N GLU A 57 6.98 1.77 -6.71
CA GLU A 57 6.02 2.04 -7.79
C GLU A 57 4.63 1.50 -7.43
N HIS A 58 4.56 0.34 -6.79
CA HIS A 58 3.28 -0.31 -6.52
C HIS A 58 3.08 -0.57 -5.02
N ASP A 59 1.89 -0.22 -4.54
CA ASP A 59 1.37 -0.65 -3.25
C ASP A 59 0.18 -1.58 -3.49
N LEU A 60 0.02 -2.60 -2.63
CA LEU A 60 -1.27 -3.24 -2.49
C LEU A 60 -2.25 -2.23 -1.86
N CYS A 61 -3.47 -2.12 -2.39
CA CYS A 61 -4.44 -1.15 -1.92
C CYS A 61 -4.67 -1.28 -0.41
N ILE A 62 -4.53 -0.19 0.33
CA ILE A 62 -4.66 -0.18 1.81
C ILE A 62 -6.09 -0.47 2.31
N VAL A 63 -7.08 -0.46 1.41
CA VAL A 63 -8.49 -0.70 1.74
C VAL A 63 -8.88 -2.13 1.38
N CYS A 64 -8.85 -2.50 0.09
CA CYS A 64 -9.31 -3.83 -0.32
C CYS A 64 -8.23 -4.91 -0.29
N PHE A 65 -6.96 -4.53 -0.26
CA PHE A 65 -5.84 -5.46 -0.44
C PHE A 65 -5.90 -6.29 -1.74
N ARG A 66 -6.70 -5.89 -2.75
CA ARG A 66 -6.86 -6.60 -4.04
C ARG A 66 -6.16 -5.86 -5.17
N GLY A 67 -6.56 -4.61 -5.36
CA GLY A 67 -6.02 -3.75 -6.42
C GLY A 67 -4.66 -3.17 -6.06
N THR A 68 -4.00 -2.59 -7.05
CA THR A 68 -2.77 -1.82 -6.83
C THR A 68 -3.04 -0.33 -6.72
N ALA A 69 -2.14 0.34 -6.01
CA ALA A 69 -2.01 1.78 -5.91
C ALA A 69 -0.53 2.13 -6.01
N GLY A 70 -0.15 3.34 -5.63
CA GLY A 70 1.25 3.77 -5.58
C GLY A 70 1.65 4.72 -6.71
N GLY A 71 2.95 4.71 -6.98
CA GLY A 71 3.70 5.64 -7.80
C GLY A 71 4.96 6.08 -7.06
N THR A 72 6.00 6.48 -7.79
CA THR A 72 7.30 6.91 -7.21
C THR A 72 7.29 8.25 -6.49
N SER A 73 6.17 8.99 -6.53
CA SER A 73 6.06 10.30 -5.88
C SER A 73 5.42 10.23 -4.49
N ARG A 74 5.72 11.21 -3.64
CA ARG A 74 4.96 11.52 -2.42
C ARG A 74 3.51 11.93 -2.73
N TRP A 75 3.23 12.31 -3.97
CA TRP A 75 1.90 12.67 -4.49
C TRP A 75 1.08 11.47 -4.99
N SER A 76 1.44 10.26 -4.55
CA SER A 76 0.79 9.02 -4.98
C SER A 76 -0.31 8.58 -4.01
N TRP A 77 -1.31 7.87 -4.54
CA TRP A 77 -2.40 7.30 -3.75
C TRP A 77 -2.00 5.95 -3.13
N ARG A 78 -2.57 5.62 -1.97
CA ARG A 78 -2.40 4.32 -1.28
C ARG A 78 -3.56 3.35 -1.52
N ALA A 79 -4.58 3.78 -2.27
CA ALA A 79 -5.75 2.96 -2.59
C ALA A 79 -5.95 2.88 -4.11
N CYS A 80 -6.46 1.73 -4.57
CA CYS A 80 -6.78 1.52 -5.97
C CYS A 80 -7.93 2.45 -6.41
N GLU A 81 -8.11 2.59 -7.71
CA GLU A 81 -9.13 3.46 -8.29
C GLU A 81 -10.54 3.19 -7.76
N HIS A 82 -10.99 1.94 -7.72
CA HIS A 82 -12.31 1.58 -7.20
C HIS A 82 -12.51 2.02 -5.74
N CYS A 83 -11.55 1.73 -4.86
CA CYS A 83 -11.63 2.17 -3.45
C CYS A 83 -11.57 3.69 -3.30
N ARG A 84 -10.86 4.42 -4.18
CA ARG A 84 -10.88 5.90 -4.17
C ARG A 84 -12.25 6.43 -4.57
N THR A 85 -12.88 5.85 -5.59
CA THR A 85 -14.23 6.23 -6.03
C THR A 85 -15.24 6.04 -4.91
N VAL A 86 -15.24 4.88 -4.25
CA VAL A 86 -16.13 4.61 -3.09
C VAL A 86 -15.83 5.56 -1.93
N ASN A 87 -14.55 5.76 -1.59
CA ASN A 87 -14.15 6.67 -0.52
C ASN A 87 -14.61 8.12 -0.73
N ASN A 88 -14.59 8.60 -1.98
CA ASN A 88 -15.02 9.95 -2.33
C ASN A 88 -16.54 10.13 -2.28
N ALA A 89 -17.32 9.05 -2.45
CA ALA A 89 -18.77 9.09 -2.29
C ALA A 89 -19.19 9.14 -0.81
N TYR A 90 -18.29 8.85 0.12
CA TYR A 90 -18.58 8.80 1.54
C TYR A 90 -18.37 10.17 2.22
N GLY A 91 -19.30 10.55 3.11
CA GLY A 91 -19.34 11.91 3.70
C GLY A 91 -18.13 12.30 4.56
N ARG A 92 -17.36 11.32 5.05
CA ARG A 92 -16.09 11.53 5.76
C ARG A 92 -15.00 10.63 5.16
N PRO A 93 -14.35 11.03 4.06
CA PRO A 93 -13.39 10.18 3.36
C PRO A 93 -12.17 9.89 4.24
N PHE A 94 -11.66 8.66 4.13
CA PHE A 94 -10.36 8.28 4.67
C PHE A 94 -9.23 9.02 3.95
N ALA A 95 -8.13 9.24 4.65
CA ALA A 95 -6.95 9.89 4.09
C ALA A 95 -6.10 8.90 3.26
N LEU A 96 -6.50 8.67 2.01
CA LEU A 96 -5.89 7.67 1.13
C LEU A 96 -4.64 8.17 0.37
N GLY A 97 -4.35 9.48 0.37
CA GLY A 97 -3.13 10.03 -0.23
C GLY A 97 -1.92 9.92 0.71
N ARG A 98 -0.71 9.75 0.15
CA ARG A 98 0.55 9.77 0.93
C ARG A 98 0.88 11.15 1.51
N HIS A 99 0.41 12.23 0.87
CA HIS A 99 0.63 13.60 1.30
C HIS A 99 -0.65 14.25 1.83
N SER A 100 -0.56 15.07 2.90
CA SER A 100 -1.72 15.69 3.57
C SER A 100 -2.63 16.48 2.61
N LEU A 101 -2.02 17.26 1.71
CA LEU A 101 -2.71 18.05 0.69
C LEU A 101 -3.56 17.21 -0.27
N MET A 102 -3.18 15.96 -0.56
CA MET A 102 -4.02 15.05 -1.36
C MET A 102 -5.32 14.67 -0.63
N ASN A 103 -5.36 14.87 0.68
CA ASN A 103 -6.49 14.58 1.54
C ASN A 103 -7.23 15.88 1.95
N GLY A 104 -6.97 16.99 1.25
CA GLY A 104 -7.56 18.30 1.57
C GLY A 104 -7.10 18.87 2.91
N ILE A 105 -5.91 18.49 3.37
CA ILE A 105 -5.32 18.94 4.63
C ILE A 105 -4.13 19.87 4.32
N GLY A 106 -4.40 21.17 4.38
CA GLY A 106 -3.40 22.23 4.34
C GLY A 106 -3.63 23.18 5.50
N VAL A 107 -2.56 23.84 5.96
CA VAL A 107 -2.61 24.81 7.05
C VAL A 107 -2.50 26.21 6.47
N ARG A 108 -3.47 27.07 6.77
CA ARG A 108 -3.43 28.51 6.54
C ARG A 108 -3.22 29.20 7.89
N HIS A 109 -2.25 30.11 7.93
CA HIS A 109 -1.88 31.01 9.05
C HIS A 109 -2.53 30.70 10.42
N GLY A 110 -1.89 29.85 11.22
CA GLY A 110 -2.22 29.68 12.65
C GLY A 110 -3.58 29.05 12.95
N ASN A 111 -4.28 28.48 11.96
CA ASN A 111 -5.55 27.81 12.22
C ASN A 111 -5.32 26.50 13.00
N GLN A 112 -5.65 26.52 14.30
CA GLN A 112 -5.44 25.40 15.20
C GLN A 112 -6.18 24.13 14.78
N ARG A 113 -7.35 24.23 14.12
CA ARG A 113 -8.09 23.06 13.61
C ARG A 113 -7.35 22.41 12.44
N GLU A 114 -6.77 23.20 11.55
CA GLU A 114 -5.99 22.68 10.43
C GLU A 114 -4.66 22.07 10.89
N ILE A 115 -4.01 22.68 11.89
CA ILE A 115 -2.84 22.11 12.56
C ILE A 115 -3.19 20.76 13.19
N GLN A 116 -4.30 20.67 13.91
CA GLN A 116 -4.74 19.40 14.50
C GLN A 116 -5.01 18.34 13.42
N ARG A 117 -5.70 18.68 12.33
CA ARG A 117 -5.91 17.75 11.21
C ARG A 117 -4.60 17.27 10.59
N LEU A 118 -3.58 18.14 10.52
CA LEU A 118 -2.25 17.76 10.03
C LEU A 118 -1.54 16.81 11.01
N VAL A 119 -1.64 17.07 12.32
CA VAL A 119 -1.11 16.18 13.36
C VAL A 119 -1.81 14.81 13.32
N ASP A 120 -3.14 14.79 13.22
CA ASP A 120 -3.93 13.56 13.11
C ASP A 120 -3.53 12.78 11.84
N PHE A 121 -3.33 13.48 10.72
CA PHE A 121 -2.83 12.87 9.49
C PHE A 121 -1.43 12.28 9.65
N ALA A 122 -0.52 12.99 10.31
CA ALA A 122 0.85 12.52 10.56
C ALA A 122 0.89 11.29 11.49
N GLY A 123 -0.02 11.23 12.48
CA GLY A 123 -0.23 10.05 13.32
C GLY A 123 -0.78 8.84 12.54
N GLY A 124 -1.37 9.06 11.37
CA GLY A 124 -2.00 8.04 10.53
C GLY A 124 -3.40 7.66 11.02
N ASP A 125 -4.20 7.05 10.13
CA ASP A 125 -5.56 6.64 10.46
C ASP A 125 -5.55 5.29 11.19
N TRP A 126 -5.81 5.30 12.51
CA TRP A 126 -5.85 4.10 13.34
C TRP A 126 -6.90 3.09 12.86
N ARG A 127 -7.98 3.54 12.20
CA ARG A 127 -9.00 2.65 11.63
C ARG A 127 -8.43 1.87 10.46
N LEU A 128 -7.65 2.52 9.60
CA LEU A 128 -6.96 1.84 8.49
C LEU A 128 -5.86 0.90 8.99
N ARG A 129 -5.20 1.23 10.11
CA ARG A 129 -4.23 0.32 10.75
C ARG A 129 -4.92 -0.92 11.30
N GLY A 130 -5.95 -0.75 12.13
CA GLY A 130 -6.72 -1.86 12.69
C GLY A 130 -7.41 -2.70 11.61
N TRP A 131 -7.92 -2.07 10.56
CA TRP A 131 -8.46 -2.74 9.38
C TRP A 131 -7.43 -3.63 8.71
N ARG A 132 -6.23 -3.09 8.43
CA ARG A 132 -5.13 -3.89 7.87
C ARG A 132 -4.75 -5.06 8.77
N ASP A 133 -4.61 -4.81 10.07
CA ASP A 133 -4.19 -5.83 11.03
C ASP A 133 -5.23 -6.96 11.18
N HIS A 134 -6.48 -6.71 10.78
CA HIS A 134 -7.54 -7.71 10.76
C HIS A 134 -7.72 -8.39 9.38
N GLU A 135 -7.93 -7.61 8.34
CA GLU A 135 -8.45 -8.11 7.06
C GLU A 135 -7.37 -8.68 6.15
N TYR A 136 -6.18 -8.07 6.14
CA TYR A 136 -5.09 -8.59 5.32
C TYR A 136 -4.71 -10.03 5.73
N PRO A 137 -4.53 -10.37 7.04
CA PRO A 137 -4.30 -11.74 7.46
C PRO A 137 -5.36 -12.75 7.00
N LEU A 138 -6.65 -12.37 7.01
CA LEU A 138 -7.73 -13.25 6.56
C LEU A 138 -7.59 -13.59 5.06
N MET A 139 -7.23 -12.60 4.24
CA MET A 139 -6.98 -12.83 2.81
C MET A 139 -5.69 -13.62 2.58
N ALA A 140 -4.65 -13.33 3.37
CA ALA A 140 -3.34 -13.97 3.30
C ALA A 140 -3.38 -15.44 3.73
N ALA A 141 -4.31 -15.85 4.60
CA ALA A 141 -4.46 -17.21 5.11
C ALA A 141 -4.69 -18.28 4.03
N ARG A 142 -5.01 -17.88 2.79
CA ARG A 142 -5.09 -18.78 1.63
C ARG A 142 -3.72 -19.28 1.15
N PHE A 143 -2.65 -18.58 1.50
CA PHE A 143 -1.30 -18.82 0.99
C PHE A 143 -0.38 -19.30 2.10
N ASP A 144 0.79 -19.80 1.71
CA ASP A 144 1.85 -20.11 2.66
C ASP A 144 2.30 -18.82 3.39
N PRO A 145 2.38 -18.82 4.74
CA PRO A 145 2.67 -17.61 5.51
C PRO A 145 4.00 -16.93 5.19
N GLU A 146 4.98 -17.65 4.66
CA GLU A 146 6.33 -17.15 4.34
C GLU A 146 6.53 -16.93 2.83
N ALA A 147 5.48 -17.10 2.03
CA ALA A 147 5.60 -17.03 0.58
C ALA A 147 5.67 -15.61 0.01
N ASP A 148 6.21 -15.57 -1.19
CA ASP A 148 6.04 -14.49 -2.16
C ASP A 148 5.07 -14.96 -3.23
N ILE A 149 3.90 -14.31 -3.30
CA ILE A 149 2.87 -14.68 -4.28
C ILE A 149 2.91 -13.67 -5.42
N PRO A 150 3.12 -14.09 -6.68
CA PRO A 150 3.03 -13.19 -7.82
C PRO A 150 1.77 -12.35 -7.76
N LEU A 151 1.88 -11.04 -8.00
CA LEU A 151 0.74 -10.11 -7.87
C LEU A 151 -0.45 -10.57 -8.71
N ARG A 152 -0.20 -11.11 -9.91
CA ARG A 152 -1.25 -11.67 -10.77
C ARG A 152 -2.01 -12.82 -10.10
N ASP A 153 -1.33 -13.70 -9.38
CA ASP A 153 -1.93 -14.89 -8.76
C ASP A 153 -2.69 -14.46 -7.50
N TRP A 154 -2.17 -13.49 -6.75
CA TRP A 154 -2.89 -12.82 -5.66
C TRP A 154 -4.20 -12.19 -6.17
N GLN A 155 -4.14 -11.45 -7.28
CA GLN A 155 -5.30 -10.80 -7.88
C GLN A 155 -6.27 -11.79 -8.52
N GLN A 156 -5.81 -12.95 -8.97
CA GLN A 156 -6.69 -14.02 -9.42
C GLN A 156 -7.48 -14.63 -8.26
N ALA A 157 -6.83 -14.83 -7.11
CA ALA A 157 -7.51 -15.29 -5.89
C ALA A 157 -8.46 -14.23 -5.32
N TRP A 158 -8.07 -12.95 -5.41
CA TRP A 158 -8.82 -11.81 -4.89
C TRP A 158 -8.99 -10.72 -5.96
N PRO A 159 -9.94 -10.88 -6.90
CA PRO A 159 -10.12 -9.92 -7.99
C PRO A 159 -10.48 -8.52 -7.49
N PRO A 160 -9.77 -7.46 -7.92
CA PRO A 160 -10.21 -6.10 -7.70
C PRO A 160 -11.40 -5.78 -8.61
N SER A 161 -12.49 -5.28 -8.02
CA SER A 161 -13.64 -4.76 -8.76
C SER A 161 -14.33 -3.64 -7.97
N ALA A 162 -15.26 -2.94 -8.61
CA ALA A 162 -16.07 -1.91 -7.95
C ALA A 162 -16.94 -2.53 -6.83
N GLU A 163 -17.54 -3.68 -7.09
CA GLU A 163 -18.41 -4.41 -6.16
C GLU A 163 -17.60 -4.88 -4.94
N ALA A 164 -16.43 -5.49 -5.16
CA ALA A 164 -15.53 -5.90 -4.10
C ALA A 164 -15.08 -4.70 -3.24
N SER A 165 -14.81 -3.56 -3.87
CA SER A 165 -14.45 -2.33 -3.16
C SER A 165 -15.60 -1.78 -2.31
N GLN A 166 -16.85 -1.86 -2.77
CA GLN A 166 -18.02 -1.44 -1.99
C GLN A 166 -18.21 -2.32 -0.77
N GLU A 167 -18.16 -3.64 -0.95
CA GLU A 167 -18.31 -4.61 0.15
C GLU A 167 -17.24 -4.44 1.23
N VAL A 168 -15.97 -4.36 0.82
CA VAL A 168 -14.84 -4.10 1.72
C VAL A 168 -15.03 -2.77 2.45
N PHE A 169 -15.46 -1.71 1.75
CA PHE A 169 -15.62 -0.41 2.36
C PHE A 169 -16.77 -0.39 3.37
N ALA A 170 -17.89 -1.06 3.08
CA ALA A 170 -19.02 -1.21 4.00
C ALA A 170 -18.59 -1.95 5.30
N ARG A 171 -17.77 -2.99 5.20
CA ARG A 171 -17.16 -3.65 6.37
C ARG A 171 -16.22 -2.71 7.13
N LEU A 172 -15.37 -1.96 6.42
CA LEU A 172 -14.43 -1.00 7.03
C LEU A 172 -15.13 0.08 7.87
N ILE A 173 -16.34 0.50 7.48
CA ILE A 173 -17.12 1.51 8.20
C ILE A 173 -18.14 0.92 9.19
N GLY A 174 -18.27 -0.41 9.27
CA GLY A 174 -19.17 -1.10 10.19
C GLY A 174 -20.64 -1.09 9.76
N GLU A 175 -20.92 -1.05 8.46
CA GLU A 175 -22.27 -1.12 7.87
C GLU A 175 -22.69 -2.55 7.46
N LEU A 176 -21.83 -3.55 7.74
CA LEU A 176 -22.06 -4.98 7.52
C LEU A 176 -21.85 -5.78 8.80
#